data_AF-A0A2N1WGI1-F1
#
_entry.id   AF-A0A2N1WGI1-F1
#
_cell.length_a   1.000
_cell.length_b   1.000
_cell.length_c   1.000
_cell.angle_alpha   90.00
_cell.angle_beta   90.00
_cell.angle_gamma   90.00
#
_symmetry.space_group_name_H-M   'P 1'
#
loop_
_entity.id
_entity.type
_entity.pdbx_description
1 polymer ?
#
loop_
_entity_poly.entity_id
_entity_poly.type
_entity_poly.pdbx_seq_one_letter_code
_entity_poly.pdbx_strand_id
1 'polypeptide(L)'
;MTGQAHARIREDDSAQPLALCLLLVCMLVLMSQPIRAQCTDVDLDVATLRSAIEGIEDYDIDATTNQPRFVAEFLFALAAQVRARGMDSFRVLPQRYFEAWQQATGKSAGDAPVGMQRVLEFDQRFVVELDPALELKLPEGLALRRALAARIGWPERADGARYYSYADTSSDPDLLLRQASDIRYLLLDFGDFIAYEQVDGISGKPTSGGLGALFKLLGMGDLRSTRMAIAADGTQVNRTRVAKLFTFTALALVQPDGRAERGIPDNRPDLAALADRLELDYTISTPAHWPALCD
;
A
#
# COMPACT_ATOMS: atom_id res chain seq x y z
N MET A 1 37.38 53.68 74.11
CA MET A 1 37.37 52.20 73.99
C MET A 1 35.97 51.76 73.61
N THR A 2 35.81 51.47 72.32
CA THR A 2 34.90 50.52 71.65
C THR A 2 33.74 49.90 72.46
N GLY A 3 32.50 50.27 72.10
CA GLY A 3 31.27 49.52 72.35
C GLY A 3 30.63 49.14 71.00
N GLN A 4 30.31 47.85 70.86
CA GLN A 4 30.01 47.14 69.61
C GLN A 4 28.61 47.37 69.04
N ALA A 5 28.54 47.11 67.72
CA ALA A 5 27.47 47.36 66.79
C ALA A 5 26.28 46.39 66.89
N HIS A 6 25.10 46.93 66.57
CA HIS A 6 23.87 46.19 66.29
C HIS A 6 23.98 45.42 64.96
N ALA A 7 23.68 44.12 64.99
CA ALA A 7 23.44 43.31 63.79
C ALA A 7 21.93 43.24 63.50
N ARG A 8 21.53 43.70 62.30
CA ARG A 8 20.19 43.48 61.72
C ARG A 8 20.17 42.12 61.02
N ILE A 9 19.19 41.30 61.36
CA ILE A 9 18.84 40.08 60.62
C ILE A 9 18.00 40.51 59.41
N ARG A 10 18.39 40.06 58.22
CA ARG A 10 17.73 40.29 56.94
C ARG A 10 17.01 38.98 56.59
N GLU A 11 15.69 38.97 56.63
CA GLU A 11 14.87 37.87 56.10
C GLU A 11 14.95 37.90 54.57
N ASP A 12 15.32 36.76 53.99
CA ASP A 12 15.50 36.55 52.55
C ASP A 12 14.26 35.79 52.03
N ASP A 13 13.24 36.54 51.61
CA ASP A 13 12.07 36.03 50.88
C ASP A 13 12.43 35.86 49.40
N SER A 14 13.00 34.71 49.03
CA SER A 14 13.35 34.45 47.62
C SER A 14 13.34 32.96 47.21
N ALA A 15 12.39 32.16 47.73
CA ALA A 15 12.28 30.74 47.40
C ALA A 15 10.94 30.31 46.73
N GLN A 16 10.24 31.19 46.00
CA GLN A 16 8.96 30.84 45.34
C GLN A 16 8.84 30.87 43.80
N PRO A 17 9.79 31.35 42.96
CA PRO A 17 9.58 31.33 41.51
C PRO A 17 9.97 30.00 40.83
N LEU A 18 10.79 29.15 41.46
CA LEU A 18 11.31 27.93 40.84
C LEU A 18 10.31 26.75 40.86
N ALA A 19 9.49 26.63 41.90
CA ALA A 19 8.51 25.55 42.02
C ALA A 19 7.35 25.68 41.01
N LEU A 20 6.94 26.91 40.69
CA LEU A 20 5.86 27.18 39.73
C LEU A 20 6.30 26.95 38.27
N CYS A 21 7.54 27.31 37.93
CA CYS A 21 8.12 27.05 36.60
C CYS A 21 8.29 25.55 36.31
N LEU A 22 8.69 24.74 37.30
CA LEU A 22 8.86 23.30 37.11
C LEU A 22 7.52 22.58 36.86
N LEU A 23 6.46 23.01 37.54
CA LEU A 23 5.09 22.49 37.36
C LEU A 23 4.51 22.83 35.98
N LEU A 24 4.77 24.05 35.46
CA LEU A 24 4.32 24.47 34.14
C LEU A 24 5.03 23.71 33.01
N VAL A 25 6.34 23.47 33.17
CA VAL A 25 7.14 22.67 32.21
C VAL A 25 6.71 21.20 32.24
N CYS A 26 6.44 20.62 33.41
CA CYS A 26 5.89 19.26 33.50
C CYS A 26 4.48 19.14 32.88
N MET A 27 3.61 20.14 33.04
CA MET A 27 2.29 20.13 32.38
C MET A 27 2.41 20.29 30.85
N LEU A 28 3.33 21.11 30.35
CA LEU A 28 3.60 21.22 28.92
C LEU A 28 4.20 19.94 28.33
N VAL A 29 5.03 19.21 29.09
CA VAL A 29 5.59 17.90 28.68
C VAL A 29 4.55 16.77 28.76
N LEU A 30 3.58 16.85 29.67
CA LEU A 30 2.45 15.91 29.75
C LEU A 30 1.39 16.19 28.67
N MET A 31 1.19 17.45 28.27
CA MET A 31 0.30 17.83 27.16
C MET A 31 0.94 17.70 25.78
N SER A 32 2.27 17.53 25.71
CA SER A 32 3.02 17.29 24.47
C SER A 32 3.42 15.82 24.28
N GLN A 33 2.90 14.90 25.10
CA GLN A 33 2.88 13.49 24.70
C GLN A 33 2.14 13.45 23.35
N PRO A 34 2.79 13.06 22.24
CA PRO A 34 2.06 12.87 21.00
C PRO A 34 0.94 11.89 21.33
N ILE A 35 -0.30 12.26 21.02
CA ILE A 35 -1.42 11.32 21.05
C ILE A 35 -0.93 10.14 20.22
N ARG A 36 -0.51 9.06 20.87
CA ARG A 36 -0.26 7.79 20.19
C ARG A 36 -1.62 7.47 19.59
N ALA A 37 -1.73 7.60 18.28
CA ALA A 37 -2.93 7.21 17.57
C ALA A 37 -3.27 5.81 18.08
N GLN A 38 -4.41 5.69 18.76
CA GLN A 38 -4.86 4.39 19.22
C GLN A 38 -5.18 3.60 17.97
N CYS A 39 -4.45 2.51 17.80
CA CYS A 39 -4.61 1.61 16.67
C CYS A 39 -5.90 0.84 16.90
N THR A 40 -6.97 1.28 16.24
CA THR A 40 -8.29 0.66 16.32
C THR A 40 -8.47 -0.45 15.28
N ASP A 41 -7.48 -0.65 14.41
CA ASP A 41 -7.51 -1.65 13.35
C ASP A 41 -7.57 -3.06 13.92
N VAL A 42 -8.39 -3.91 13.31
CA VAL A 42 -8.52 -5.31 13.72
C VAL A 42 -7.58 -6.20 12.94
N ASP A 43 -6.77 -6.98 13.67
CA ASP A 43 -5.91 -8.00 13.10
C ASP A 43 -6.74 -9.17 12.60
N LEU A 44 -6.71 -9.40 11.29
CA LEU A 44 -7.42 -10.52 10.70
C LEU A 44 -6.72 -11.85 11.04
N ASP A 45 -7.51 -12.87 11.36
CA ASP A 45 -7.02 -14.21 11.65
C ASP A 45 -6.73 -14.99 10.36
N VAL A 46 -5.96 -16.07 10.48
CA VAL A 46 -5.54 -16.92 9.35
C VAL A 46 -6.75 -17.47 8.59
N ALA A 47 -7.84 -17.83 9.27
CA ALA A 47 -9.03 -18.38 8.65
C ALA A 47 -9.75 -17.36 7.75
N THR A 48 -9.87 -16.11 8.20
CA THR A 48 -10.45 -14.99 7.44
C THR A 48 -9.60 -14.72 6.19
N LEU A 49 -8.26 -14.67 6.35
CA LEU A 49 -7.34 -14.45 5.24
C LEU A 49 -7.39 -15.61 4.23
N ARG A 50 -7.38 -16.86 4.72
CA ARG A 50 -7.43 -18.06 3.88
C ARG A 50 -8.72 -18.10 3.07
N SER A 51 -9.86 -17.85 3.71
CA SER A 51 -11.16 -17.82 3.02
C SER A 51 -11.21 -16.77 1.91
N ALA A 52 -10.53 -15.63 2.07
CA ALA A 52 -10.42 -14.63 1.00
C ALA A 52 -9.53 -15.10 -0.16
N ILE A 53 -8.44 -15.81 0.12
CA ILE A 53 -7.55 -16.38 -0.91
C ILE A 53 -8.25 -17.54 -1.65
N GLU A 54 -8.93 -18.44 -0.93
CA GLU A 54 -9.65 -19.58 -1.50
C GLU A 54 -10.80 -19.15 -2.43
N GLY A 55 -11.33 -17.94 -2.26
CA GLY A 55 -12.36 -17.38 -3.14
C GLY A 55 -11.83 -16.76 -4.44
N ILE A 56 -10.51 -16.74 -4.65
CA ILE A 56 -9.87 -16.20 -5.84
C ILE A 56 -9.50 -17.36 -6.76
N GLU A 57 -10.07 -17.38 -7.94
CA GLU A 57 -9.98 -18.47 -8.91
C GLU A 57 -9.66 -17.92 -10.31
N ASP A 58 -9.55 -18.82 -11.30
CA ASP A 58 -9.42 -18.51 -12.73
C ASP A 58 -8.08 -17.93 -13.23
N TYR A 59 -7.07 -17.79 -12.38
CA TYR A 59 -5.72 -17.41 -12.80
C TYR A 59 -4.64 -17.87 -11.80
N ASP A 60 -3.38 -17.88 -12.25
CA ASP A 60 -2.23 -18.20 -11.42
C ASP A 60 -1.93 -17.03 -10.47
N ILE A 61 -2.32 -17.19 -9.19
CA ILE A 61 -2.08 -16.21 -8.14
C ILE A 61 -0.61 -16.11 -7.73
N ASP A 62 0.26 -17.02 -8.19
CA ASP A 62 1.69 -16.99 -7.88
C ASP A 62 2.50 -16.23 -8.93
N ALA A 63 1.94 -16.03 -10.12
CA ALA A 63 2.55 -15.20 -11.14
C ALA A 63 2.60 -13.73 -10.68
N THR A 64 3.80 -13.14 -10.66
CA THR A 64 3.98 -11.76 -10.18
C THR A 64 3.17 -10.72 -10.97
N THR A 65 2.98 -10.94 -12.27
CA THR A 65 2.18 -10.09 -13.17
C THR A 65 0.69 -10.08 -12.81
N ASN A 66 0.20 -11.15 -12.17
CA ASN A 66 -1.16 -11.26 -11.64
C ASN A 66 -1.29 -10.69 -10.21
N GLN A 67 -0.19 -10.38 -9.52
CA GLN A 67 -0.23 -9.90 -8.12
C GLN A 67 -1.09 -8.64 -7.93
N PRO A 68 -1.10 -7.63 -8.81
CA PRO A 68 -2.00 -6.50 -8.65
C PRO A 68 -3.48 -6.91 -8.66
N ARG A 69 -3.87 -7.89 -9.49
CA ARG A 69 -5.23 -8.41 -9.51
C ARG A 69 -5.54 -9.19 -8.23
N PHE A 70 -4.65 -10.10 -7.86
CA PHE A 70 -4.76 -10.88 -6.62
C PHE A 70 -4.88 -10.00 -5.38
N VAL A 71 -4.00 -9.02 -5.20
CA VAL A 71 -4.07 -8.10 -4.05
C VAL A 71 -5.38 -7.32 -4.06
N ALA A 72 -5.85 -6.86 -5.22
CA ALA A 72 -7.10 -6.12 -5.29
C ALA A 72 -8.30 -6.97 -4.87
N GLU A 73 -8.46 -8.16 -5.47
CA GLU A 73 -9.54 -9.09 -5.17
C GLU A 73 -9.50 -9.54 -3.69
N PHE A 74 -8.29 -9.85 -3.19
CA PHE A 74 -8.07 -10.21 -1.79
C PHE A 74 -8.50 -9.09 -0.83
N LEU A 75 -8.04 -7.86 -1.04
CA LEU A 75 -8.39 -6.74 -0.15
C LEU A 75 -9.88 -6.39 -0.20
N PHE A 76 -10.53 -6.46 -1.37
CA PHE A 76 -11.97 -6.24 -1.47
C PHE A 76 -12.78 -7.37 -0.82
N ALA A 77 -12.32 -8.63 -0.91
CA ALA A 77 -12.95 -9.75 -0.22
C ALA A 77 -12.85 -9.60 1.30
N LEU A 78 -11.68 -9.21 1.82
CA LEU A 78 -11.49 -8.91 3.25
C LEU A 78 -12.35 -7.73 3.70
N ALA A 79 -12.39 -6.64 2.93
CA ALA A 79 -13.22 -5.48 3.24
C ALA A 79 -14.70 -5.84 3.36
N ALA A 80 -15.22 -6.72 2.50
CA ALA A 80 -16.60 -7.19 2.60
C ALA A 80 -16.86 -7.95 3.92
N GLN A 81 -15.94 -8.83 4.33
CA GLN A 81 -16.04 -9.58 5.59
C GLN A 81 -15.92 -8.68 6.83
N VAL A 82 -15.00 -7.71 6.79
CA VAL A 82 -14.76 -6.73 7.86
C VAL A 82 -15.97 -5.81 8.04
N ARG A 83 -16.53 -5.31 6.94
CA ARG A 83 -17.76 -4.48 6.95
C ARG A 83 -18.95 -5.24 7.54
N ALA A 84 -19.10 -6.52 7.22
CA ALA A 84 -20.16 -7.36 7.78
C ALA A 84 -20.07 -7.51 9.31
N ARG A 85 -18.89 -7.29 9.90
CA ARG A 85 -18.65 -7.27 11.36
C ARG A 85 -18.82 -5.88 11.97
N GLY A 86 -19.19 -4.86 11.18
CA GLY A 86 -19.38 -3.48 11.64
C GLY A 86 -18.08 -2.71 11.86
N MET A 87 -17.00 -3.12 11.22
CA MET A 87 -15.68 -2.49 11.32
C MET A 87 -15.37 -1.69 10.04
N ASP A 88 -14.58 -0.63 10.18
CA ASP A 88 -14.21 0.32 9.13
C ASP A 88 -12.72 0.22 8.71
N SER A 89 -11.92 -0.55 9.45
CA SER A 89 -10.53 -0.80 9.08
C SER A 89 -10.06 -2.19 9.50
N PHE A 90 -8.96 -2.64 8.89
CA PHE A 90 -8.32 -3.91 9.25
C PHE A 90 -6.81 -3.89 8.98
N ARG A 91 -6.12 -4.82 9.67
CA ARG A 91 -4.69 -5.07 9.49
C ARG A 91 -4.44 -6.51 9.08
N VAL A 92 -3.57 -6.69 8.09
CA VAL A 92 -3.05 -7.99 7.65
C VAL A 92 -1.62 -8.11 8.12
N LEU A 93 -1.38 -9.07 9.01
CA LEU A 93 -0.04 -9.37 9.54
C LEU A 93 0.69 -10.35 8.62
N PRO A 94 1.99 -10.15 8.35
CA PRO A 94 2.74 -10.91 7.35
C PRO A 94 2.79 -12.40 7.66
N GLN A 95 2.97 -12.80 8.91
CA GLN A 95 3.03 -14.23 9.30
C GLN A 95 1.68 -14.91 9.06
N ARG A 96 0.57 -14.25 9.40
CA ARG A 96 -0.79 -14.79 9.20
C ARG A 96 -1.16 -14.86 7.72
N TYR A 97 -0.74 -13.87 6.94
CA TYR A 97 -0.93 -13.85 5.49
C TYR A 97 -0.16 -14.98 4.81
N PHE A 98 1.10 -15.17 5.18
CA PHE A 98 1.93 -16.26 4.67
C PHE A 98 1.33 -17.62 5.02
N GLU A 99 0.94 -17.83 6.29
CA GLU A 99 0.28 -19.06 6.73
C GLU A 99 -1.04 -19.31 5.97
N ALA A 100 -1.87 -18.28 5.80
CA ALA A 100 -3.12 -18.38 5.06
C ALA A 100 -2.90 -18.77 3.59
N TRP A 101 -1.89 -18.19 2.92
CA TRP A 101 -1.54 -18.57 1.56
C TRP A 101 -1.07 -20.03 1.47
N GLN A 102 -0.23 -20.48 2.40
CA GLN A 102 0.20 -21.89 2.44
C GLN A 102 -0.98 -22.84 2.63
N GLN A 103 -1.92 -22.49 3.51
CA GLN A 103 -3.12 -23.30 3.73
C GLN A 103 -4.04 -23.31 2.50
N ALA A 104 -4.22 -22.17 1.82
CA ALA A 104 -5.09 -22.08 0.65
C ALA A 104 -4.51 -22.78 -0.58
N THR A 105 -3.20 -22.68 -0.80
CA THR A 105 -2.54 -23.22 -2.01
C THR A 105 -1.99 -24.63 -1.83
N GLY A 106 -1.79 -25.08 -0.58
CA GLY A 106 -1.09 -26.31 -0.25
C GLY A 106 0.42 -26.27 -0.56
N LYS A 107 0.98 -25.12 -0.93
CA LYS A 107 2.39 -24.97 -1.33
C LYS A 107 3.32 -24.78 -0.14
N SER A 108 4.57 -25.19 -0.32
CA SER A 108 5.59 -25.02 0.71
C SER A 108 6.09 -23.58 0.77
N ALA A 109 6.77 -23.22 1.86
CA ALA A 109 7.34 -21.88 2.01
C ALA A 109 8.37 -21.54 0.91
N GLY A 110 9.09 -22.55 0.39
CA GLY A 110 10.08 -22.37 -0.67
C GLY A 110 9.47 -22.13 -2.04
N ASP A 111 8.19 -22.49 -2.22
CA ASP A 111 7.44 -22.31 -3.47
C ASP A 111 6.66 -21.00 -3.50
N ALA A 112 6.69 -20.22 -2.41
CA ALA A 112 6.00 -18.93 -2.33
C ALA A 112 6.58 -17.93 -3.34
N PRO A 113 5.75 -17.07 -3.96
CA PRO A 113 6.24 -16.01 -4.83
C PRO A 113 7.26 -15.13 -4.11
N VAL A 114 8.29 -14.66 -4.84
CA VAL A 114 9.37 -13.85 -4.25
C VAL A 114 8.82 -12.63 -3.51
N GLY A 115 7.79 -11.97 -4.06
CA GLY A 115 7.13 -10.85 -3.39
C GLY A 115 6.55 -11.22 -2.02
N MET A 116 5.92 -12.40 -1.90
CA MET A 116 5.37 -12.89 -0.65
C MET A 116 6.46 -13.29 0.36
N GLN A 117 7.57 -13.85 -0.11
CA GLN A 117 8.74 -14.10 0.75
C GLN A 117 9.28 -12.79 1.33
N ARG A 118 9.34 -11.72 0.51
CA ARG A 118 9.77 -10.39 0.98
C ARG A 118 8.81 -9.77 1.99
N VAL A 119 7.50 -9.98 1.83
CA VAL A 119 6.50 -9.56 2.83
C VAL A 119 6.84 -10.14 4.21
N LEU A 120 7.17 -11.43 4.27
CA LEU A 120 7.55 -12.09 5.51
C LEU A 120 8.92 -11.63 6.04
N GLU A 121 9.93 -11.54 5.17
CA GLU A 121 11.30 -11.13 5.53
C GLU A 121 11.35 -9.73 6.12
N PHE A 122 10.61 -8.79 5.53
CA PHE A 122 10.61 -7.40 5.98
C PHE A 122 9.63 -7.13 7.12
N ASP A 123 8.78 -8.08 7.48
CA ASP A 123 7.66 -7.89 8.40
C ASP A 123 6.67 -6.83 7.86
N GLN A 124 6.35 -6.94 6.57
CA GLN A 124 5.50 -6.00 5.85
C GLN A 124 4.03 -6.28 6.17
N ARG A 125 3.35 -5.29 6.75
CA ARG A 125 1.92 -5.34 7.10
C ARG A 125 1.10 -4.47 6.17
N PHE A 126 -0.15 -4.86 5.96
CA PHE A 126 -1.15 -4.04 5.28
C PHE A 126 -2.07 -3.45 6.34
N VAL A 127 -2.32 -2.14 6.27
CA VAL A 127 -3.39 -1.49 7.03
C VAL A 127 -4.33 -0.85 6.01
N VAL A 128 -5.61 -1.16 6.12
CA VAL A 128 -6.61 -0.81 5.13
C VAL A 128 -7.80 -0.15 5.82
N GLU A 129 -8.14 1.04 5.35
CA GLU A 129 -9.34 1.78 5.71
C GLU A 129 -10.39 1.61 4.63
N LEU A 130 -11.63 1.35 5.04
CA LEU A 130 -12.79 1.20 4.17
C LEU A 130 -13.47 2.55 3.96
N ASP A 131 -13.98 2.76 2.75
CA ASP A 131 -14.80 3.93 2.39
C ASP A 131 -14.16 5.28 2.80
N PRO A 132 -12.88 5.52 2.44
CA PRO A 132 -12.20 6.76 2.80
C PRO A 132 -12.97 7.96 2.25
N ALA A 133 -12.93 9.08 2.97
CA ALA A 133 -13.53 10.32 2.50
C ALA A 133 -12.80 10.85 1.26
N LEU A 134 -13.49 10.86 0.11
CA LEU A 134 -12.95 11.22 -1.20
C LEU A 134 -13.88 12.19 -1.93
N GLU A 135 -13.30 13.21 -2.56
CA GLU A 135 -13.99 14.02 -3.57
C GLU A 135 -13.73 13.43 -4.95
N LEU A 136 -14.81 13.17 -5.70
CA LEU A 136 -14.77 12.51 -7.01
C LEU A 136 -15.45 13.37 -8.05
N LYS A 137 -14.82 13.49 -9.23
CA LYS A 137 -15.48 13.97 -10.45
C LYS A 137 -15.42 12.84 -11.46
N LEU A 138 -16.55 12.17 -11.65
CA LEU A 138 -16.70 11.04 -12.54
C LEU A 138 -17.43 11.46 -13.83
N PRO A 139 -17.05 10.92 -15.00
CA PRO A 139 -17.83 11.08 -16.21
C PRO A 139 -19.20 10.39 -16.08
N GLU A 140 -20.15 10.81 -16.92
CA GLU A 140 -21.49 10.21 -16.95
C GLU A 140 -21.41 8.69 -17.19
N GLY A 141 -22.17 7.92 -16.41
CA GLY A 141 -22.21 6.46 -16.49
C GLY A 141 -21.08 5.74 -15.75
N LEU A 142 -20.07 6.44 -15.24
CA LEU A 142 -19.06 5.85 -14.35
C LEU A 142 -19.49 6.02 -12.88
N ALA A 143 -19.54 4.92 -12.14
CA ALA A 143 -19.91 4.93 -10.73
C ALA A 143 -18.90 4.13 -9.90
N LEU A 144 -18.33 4.77 -8.88
CA LEU A 144 -17.51 4.09 -7.89
C LEU A 144 -18.40 3.21 -7.01
N ARG A 145 -18.10 1.92 -6.92
CA ARG A 145 -18.81 0.97 -6.04
C ARG A 145 -18.19 0.92 -4.65
N ARG A 146 -16.86 0.86 -4.58
CA ARG A 146 -16.09 0.74 -3.33
C ARG A 146 -14.74 1.43 -3.48
N ALA A 147 -14.25 2.00 -2.39
CA ALA A 147 -12.89 2.50 -2.26
C ALA A 147 -12.25 1.98 -0.98
N LEU A 148 -10.95 1.69 -1.06
CA LEU A 148 -10.10 1.37 0.07
C LEU A 148 -8.88 2.29 0.04
N ALA A 149 -8.48 2.82 1.19
CA ALA A 149 -7.17 3.44 1.36
C ALA A 149 -6.24 2.41 2.00
N ALA A 150 -5.18 2.02 1.28
CA ALA A 150 -4.23 1.04 1.77
C ALA A 150 -2.89 1.70 2.05
N ARG A 151 -2.31 1.33 3.18
CA ARG A 151 -0.91 1.60 3.51
C ARG A 151 -0.21 0.30 3.85
N ILE A 152 0.92 0.07 3.20
CA ILE A 152 1.75 -1.11 3.39
C ILE A 152 3.11 -0.63 3.89
N GLY A 153 3.65 -1.26 4.91
CA GLY A 153 4.98 -0.92 5.37
C GLY A 153 5.49 -1.88 6.42
N TRP A 154 6.70 -1.65 6.89
CA TRP A 154 7.32 -2.42 7.97
C TRP A 154 7.80 -1.48 9.08
N PRO A 155 8.00 -1.99 10.31
CA PRO A 155 8.48 -1.18 11.42
C PRO A 155 9.78 -0.44 11.09
N GLU A 156 9.90 0.82 11.51
CA GLU A 156 11.18 1.52 11.46
C GLU A 156 12.19 0.83 12.39
N ARG A 157 13.34 0.45 11.84
CA ARG A 157 14.47 -0.11 12.60
C ARG A 157 15.62 0.88 12.55
N ALA A 158 16.41 0.97 13.63
CA ALA A 158 17.51 1.95 13.73
C ALA A 158 18.54 1.84 12.58
N ASP A 159 18.67 0.64 12.01
CA ASP A 159 19.49 0.28 10.85
C ASP A 159 18.63 -0.25 9.68
N GLY A 160 17.31 -0.04 9.73
CA GLY A 160 16.35 -0.62 8.81
C GLY A 160 16.46 -0.09 7.39
N ALA A 161 16.39 -1.00 6.42
CA ALA A 161 16.31 -0.62 5.02
C ALA A 161 15.03 0.20 4.76
N ARG A 162 15.18 1.37 4.12
CA ARG A 162 14.07 2.23 3.68
C ARG A 162 13.39 1.72 2.41
N TYR A 163 13.98 0.72 1.78
CA TYR A 163 13.44 0.03 0.61
C TYR A 163 14.13 -1.33 0.47
N TYR A 164 13.50 -2.23 -0.27
CA TYR A 164 14.16 -3.40 -0.83
C TYR A 164 13.91 -3.48 -2.33
N SER A 165 14.69 -4.30 -3.01
CA SER A 165 14.48 -4.61 -4.43
C SER A 165 14.60 -6.09 -4.66
N TYR A 166 13.81 -6.60 -5.59
CA TYR A 166 13.90 -7.99 -6.02
C TYR A 166 13.71 -8.09 -7.53
N ALA A 167 14.47 -8.99 -8.13
CA ALA A 167 14.25 -9.41 -9.50
C ALA A 167 13.14 -10.45 -9.50
N ASP A 168 12.18 -10.24 -10.37
CA ASP A 168 11.16 -11.20 -10.72
C ASP A 168 11.46 -11.71 -12.12
N THR A 169 11.91 -12.96 -12.17
CA THR A 169 12.20 -13.67 -13.42
C THR A 169 11.05 -14.62 -13.80
N SER A 170 9.95 -14.61 -13.05
CA SER A 170 8.74 -15.38 -13.36
C SER A 170 7.82 -14.62 -14.32
N SER A 171 8.00 -13.30 -14.45
CA SER A 171 7.35 -12.48 -15.45
C SER A 171 8.10 -12.51 -16.78
N ASP A 172 7.36 -12.42 -17.89
CA ASP A 172 7.92 -12.06 -19.19
C ASP A 172 7.35 -10.69 -19.60
N PRO A 173 8.17 -9.62 -19.73
CA PRO A 173 9.60 -9.59 -19.45
C PRO A 173 9.90 -9.67 -17.95
N ASP A 174 11.11 -10.09 -17.59
CA ASP A 174 11.64 -10.02 -16.23
C ASP A 174 11.52 -8.59 -15.70
N LEU A 175 11.21 -8.44 -14.42
CA LEU A 175 11.04 -7.16 -13.76
C LEU A 175 12.05 -7.02 -12.62
N LEU A 176 12.59 -5.82 -12.43
CA LEU A 176 13.21 -5.41 -11.17
C LEU A 176 12.27 -4.44 -10.46
N LEU A 177 11.74 -4.87 -9.32
CA LEU A 177 10.83 -4.10 -8.50
C LEU A 177 11.58 -3.54 -7.29
N ARG A 178 11.24 -2.32 -6.89
CA ARG A 178 11.68 -1.66 -5.67
C ARG A 178 10.44 -1.27 -4.86
N GLN A 179 10.44 -1.68 -3.60
CA GLN A 179 9.39 -1.35 -2.64
C GLN A 179 9.99 -0.51 -1.52
N ALA A 180 9.42 0.66 -1.27
CA ALA A 180 9.76 1.50 -0.12
C ALA A 180 9.17 0.95 1.17
N SER A 181 9.68 1.40 2.32
CA SER A 181 9.18 1.03 3.64
C SER A 181 7.78 1.56 3.95
N ASP A 182 7.32 2.53 3.17
CA ASP A 182 5.97 3.11 3.24
C ASP A 182 5.40 3.18 1.82
N ILE A 183 4.42 2.33 1.54
CA ILE A 183 3.70 2.22 0.27
C ILE A 183 2.27 2.63 0.53
N ARG A 184 1.72 3.47 -0.34
CA ARG A 184 0.36 3.99 -0.22
C ARG A 184 -0.34 3.92 -1.56
N TYR A 185 -1.63 3.59 -1.55
CA TYR A 185 -2.47 3.69 -2.73
C TYR A 185 -3.95 3.68 -2.34
N LEU A 186 -4.76 4.29 -3.21
CA LEU A 186 -6.20 4.09 -3.24
C LEU A 186 -6.52 2.93 -4.16
N LEU A 187 -7.36 2.02 -3.67
CA LEU A 187 -7.89 0.91 -4.46
C LEU A 187 -9.38 1.14 -4.70
N LEU A 188 -9.76 1.27 -5.97
CA LEU A 188 -11.09 1.68 -6.41
C LEU A 188 -11.72 0.57 -7.25
N ASP A 189 -12.96 0.24 -6.94
CA ASP A 189 -13.78 -0.71 -7.71
C ASP A 189 -14.90 0.04 -8.42
N PHE A 190 -14.85 0.11 -9.74
CA PHE A 190 -15.91 0.66 -10.59
C PHE A 190 -16.87 -0.42 -11.11
N GLY A 191 -16.54 -1.69 -10.87
CA GLY A 191 -17.30 -2.86 -11.27
C GLY A 191 -16.95 -3.42 -12.64
N ASP A 192 -16.61 -2.56 -13.59
CA ASP A 192 -16.10 -2.92 -14.92
C ASP A 192 -14.56 -2.93 -14.95
N PHE A 193 -13.92 -2.13 -14.10
CA PHE A 193 -12.49 -2.15 -13.88
C PHE A 193 -12.14 -1.81 -12.43
N ILE A 194 -10.91 -2.15 -12.06
CA ILE A 194 -10.28 -1.80 -10.79
C ILE A 194 -9.17 -0.77 -11.06
N ALA A 195 -9.02 0.21 -10.18
CA ALA A 195 -7.97 1.20 -10.27
C ALA A 195 -7.18 1.33 -8.97
N TYR A 196 -5.86 1.24 -9.09
CA TYR A 196 -4.90 1.73 -8.12
C TYR A 196 -4.57 3.18 -8.48
N GLU A 197 -4.97 4.12 -7.64
CA GLU A 197 -4.70 5.54 -7.83
C GLU A 197 -3.81 6.08 -6.70
N GLN A 198 -3.08 7.16 -6.99
CA GLN A 198 -2.17 7.80 -6.03
C GLN A 198 -1.15 6.84 -5.42
N VAL A 199 -0.60 5.96 -6.27
CA VAL A 199 0.42 5.00 -5.85
C VAL A 199 1.71 5.73 -5.49
N ASP A 200 2.26 5.39 -4.33
CA ASP A 200 3.54 5.86 -3.85
C ASP A 200 4.33 4.72 -3.20
N GLY A 201 5.66 4.79 -3.28
CA GLY A 201 6.55 3.79 -2.68
C GLY A 201 6.83 2.55 -3.53
N ILE A 202 6.27 2.45 -4.76
CA ILE A 202 6.56 1.35 -5.69
C ILE A 202 7.27 1.91 -6.93
N SER A 203 8.44 1.34 -7.25
CA SER A 203 9.15 1.63 -8.49
C SER A 203 9.51 0.32 -9.21
N GLY A 204 9.62 0.36 -10.53
CA GLY A 204 9.97 -0.84 -11.30
C GLY A 204 10.66 -0.53 -12.62
N LYS A 205 11.32 -1.54 -13.19
CA LYS A 205 11.76 -1.53 -14.59
C LYS A 205 11.79 -2.96 -15.16
N PRO A 206 11.49 -3.14 -16.46
CA PRO A 206 11.85 -4.36 -17.17
C PRO A 206 13.37 -4.58 -17.19
N THR A 207 13.81 -5.81 -16.99
CA THR A 207 15.22 -6.23 -17.04
C THR A 207 15.55 -7.13 -18.21
N SER A 208 14.55 -7.74 -18.87
CA SER A 208 14.73 -8.56 -20.07
C SER A 208 13.85 -8.08 -21.25
N GLY A 209 13.97 -8.76 -22.39
CA GLY A 209 13.25 -8.43 -23.63
C GLY A 209 13.66 -7.11 -24.30
N GLY A 210 12.95 -6.74 -25.37
CA GLY A 210 13.16 -5.47 -26.09
C GLY A 210 12.91 -4.22 -25.23
N LEU A 211 12.09 -4.36 -24.18
CA LEU A 211 11.85 -3.33 -23.18
C LEU A 211 13.05 -3.15 -22.22
N GLY A 212 13.71 -4.23 -21.81
CA GLY A 212 14.90 -4.16 -20.96
C GLY A 212 16.04 -3.36 -21.59
N ALA A 213 16.20 -3.39 -22.92
CA ALA A 213 17.20 -2.59 -23.62
C ALA A 213 16.94 -1.07 -23.53
N LEU A 214 15.68 -0.65 -23.68
CA LEU A 214 15.28 0.75 -23.54
C LEU A 214 15.35 1.22 -22.07
N PHE A 215 14.97 0.36 -21.13
CA PHE A 215 14.97 0.67 -19.70
C PHE A 215 16.32 0.56 -19.01
N LYS A 216 17.32 -0.09 -19.62
CA LYS A 216 18.72 -0.06 -19.15
C LYS A 216 19.27 1.36 -19.08
N LEU A 217 18.92 2.22 -20.05
CA LEU A 217 19.35 3.62 -20.08
C LEU A 217 18.52 4.52 -19.15
N LEU A 218 17.25 4.16 -18.98
CA LEU A 218 16.28 4.97 -18.26
C LEU A 218 16.32 4.69 -16.76
N GLY A 219 16.51 3.46 -16.29
CA GLY A 219 16.39 3.14 -14.86
C GLY A 219 14.94 3.00 -14.37
N MET A 220 14.74 2.83 -13.06
CA MET A 220 13.43 2.55 -12.43
C MET A 220 12.46 3.73 -12.58
N GLY A 221 11.21 3.46 -12.97
CA GLY A 221 10.12 4.44 -12.94
C GLY A 221 9.22 4.22 -11.72
N ASP A 222 8.68 5.29 -11.16
CA ASP A 222 7.71 5.24 -10.07
C ASP A 222 6.31 4.97 -10.62
N LEU A 223 5.66 3.95 -10.08
CA LEU A 223 4.26 3.67 -10.38
C LEU A 223 3.39 4.77 -9.76
N ARG A 224 2.54 5.41 -10.56
CA ARG A 224 1.62 6.47 -10.10
C ARG A 224 0.17 6.01 -10.07
N SER A 225 -0.22 5.24 -11.07
CA SER A 225 -1.51 4.55 -11.09
C SER A 225 -1.45 3.33 -11.99
N THR A 226 -2.30 2.36 -11.72
CA THR A 226 -2.56 1.24 -12.61
C THR A 226 -4.04 0.93 -12.62
N ARG A 227 -4.61 0.76 -13.80
CA ARG A 227 -6.02 0.39 -13.98
C ARG A 227 -6.08 -0.93 -14.72
N MET A 228 -6.98 -1.81 -14.31
CA MET A 228 -7.10 -3.14 -14.87
C MET A 228 -8.56 -3.51 -15.14
N ALA A 229 -8.81 -4.10 -16.31
CA ALA A 229 -10.08 -4.71 -16.67
C ALA A 229 -9.84 -6.13 -17.17
N ILE A 230 -10.79 -7.03 -16.94
CA ILE A 230 -10.66 -8.46 -17.25
C ILE A 230 -11.64 -8.82 -18.37
N ALA A 231 -11.13 -9.45 -19.43
CA ALA A 231 -11.93 -9.98 -20.52
C ALA A 231 -12.59 -11.31 -20.14
N ALA A 232 -13.54 -11.77 -20.96
CA ALA A 232 -14.29 -12.99 -20.69
C ALA A 232 -13.43 -14.27 -20.70
N ASP A 233 -12.28 -14.25 -21.39
CA ASP A 233 -11.29 -15.34 -21.40
C ASP A 233 -10.30 -15.27 -20.23
N GLY A 234 -10.48 -14.30 -19.32
CA GLY A 234 -9.58 -14.07 -18.19
C GLY A 234 -8.37 -13.21 -18.52
N THR A 235 -8.15 -12.82 -19.78
CA THR A 235 -7.06 -11.90 -20.13
C THR A 235 -7.28 -10.54 -19.48
N GLN A 236 -6.28 -10.08 -18.72
CA GLN A 236 -6.28 -8.79 -18.06
C GLN A 236 -5.66 -7.72 -18.97
N VAL A 237 -6.35 -6.59 -19.14
CA VAL A 237 -5.82 -5.38 -19.78
C VAL A 237 -5.37 -4.41 -18.70
N ASN A 238 -4.11 -4.01 -18.72
CA ASN A 238 -3.50 -3.09 -17.77
C ASN A 238 -3.12 -1.78 -18.45
N ARG A 239 -3.54 -0.66 -17.85
CA ARG A 239 -3.10 0.68 -18.21
C ARG A 239 -2.39 1.33 -17.02
N THR A 240 -1.09 1.53 -17.15
CA THR A 240 -0.22 1.92 -16.05
C THR A 240 0.44 3.25 -16.32
N ARG A 241 0.27 4.21 -15.41
CA ARG A 241 0.95 5.50 -15.46
C ARG A 241 2.23 5.45 -14.63
N VAL A 242 3.35 5.74 -15.28
CA VAL A 242 4.69 5.68 -14.68
C VAL A 242 5.34 7.05 -14.78
N ALA A 243 5.92 7.52 -13.67
CA ALA A 243 6.68 8.76 -13.63
C ALA A 243 8.18 8.49 -13.53
N LYS A 244 8.98 9.23 -14.31
CA LYS A 244 10.39 9.44 -14.01
C LYS A 244 10.82 10.88 -14.35
N LEU A 245 11.61 11.08 -15.41
CA LEU A 245 11.94 12.41 -15.95
C LEU A 245 10.76 13.04 -16.70
N PHE A 246 9.89 12.18 -17.22
CA PHE A 246 8.60 12.51 -17.80
C PHE A 246 7.60 11.44 -17.34
N THR A 247 6.32 11.72 -17.51
CA THR A 247 5.26 10.75 -17.25
C THR A 247 4.86 10.08 -18.55
N PHE A 248 4.73 8.75 -18.54
CA PHE A 248 4.22 7.99 -19.68
C PHE A 248 3.20 6.96 -19.23
N THR A 249 2.41 6.48 -20.17
CA THR A 249 1.42 5.42 -19.95
C THR A 249 1.88 4.16 -20.69
N ALA A 250 1.95 3.05 -19.97
CA ALA A 250 2.17 1.72 -20.53
C ALA A 250 0.83 0.99 -20.64
N LEU A 251 0.65 0.27 -21.74
CA LEU A 251 -0.46 -0.64 -21.94
C LEU A 251 0.10 -2.06 -22.07
N ALA A 252 -0.42 -2.99 -21.28
CA ALA A 252 0.01 -4.37 -21.25
C ALA A 252 -1.18 -5.31 -21.10
N LEU A 253 -1.02 -6.52 -21.61
CA LEU A 253 -1.90 -7.65 -21.34
C LEU A 253 -1.24 -8.57 -20.32
N VAL A 254 -2.04 -9.22 -19.48
CA VAL A 254 -1.60 -10.31 -18.62
C VAL A 254 -2.55 -11.48 -18.81
N GLN A 255 -1.99 -12.64 -19.14
CA GLN A 255 -2.73 -13.87 -19.32
C GLN A 255 -3.01 -14.53 -17.96
N PRO A 256 -4.04 -15.40 -17.85
CA PRO A 256 -4.30 -16.14 -16.62
C PRO A 256 -3.09 -16.92 -16.09
N ASP A 257 -2.21 -17.40 -16.97
CA ASP A 257 -0.97 -18.10 -16.60
C ASP A 257 0.19 -17.17 -16.19
N GLY A 258 -0.01 -15.86 -16.17
CA GLY A 258 0.99 -14.88 -15.77
C GLY A 258 1.86 -14.32 -16.89
N ARG A 259 1.73 -14.78 -18.13
CA ARG A 259 2.49 -14.16 -19.24
C ARG A 259 2.00 -12.74 -19.50
N ALA A 260 2.94 -11.79 -19.59
CA ALA A 260 2.60 -10.40 -19.92
C ALA A 260 3.07 -10.03 -21.33
N GLU A 261 2.26 -9.26 -22.03
CA GLU A 261 2.53 -8.81 -23.39
C GLU A 261 2.33 -7.30 -23.49
N ARG A 262 3.10 -6.64 -24.36
CA ARG A 262 2.95 -5.19 -24.55
C ARG A 262 1.88 -4.90 -25.61
N GLY A 263 0.99 -3.96 -25.30
CA GLY A 263 -0.03 -3.46 -26.23
C GLY A 263 -1.19 -4.44 -26.42
N ILE A 264 -2.07 -4.11 -27.36
CA ILE A 264 -3.24 -4.94 -27.71
C ILE A 264 -3.01 -5.50 -29.12
N PRO A 265 -3.14 -6.81 -29.35
CA PRO A 265 -3.12 -7.39 -30.68
C PRO A 265 -4.27 -6.87 -31.55
N ASP A 266 -4.00 -6.61 -32.85
CA ASP A 266 -4.99 -6.07 -33.79
C ASP A 266 -6.25 -6.95 -33.95
N ASN A 267 -6.13 -8.26 -33.66
CA ASN A 267 -7.21 -9.23 -33.76
C ASN A 267 -8.04 -9.39 -32.46
N ARG A 268 -7.87 -8.49 -31.48
CA ARG A 268 -8.59 -8.51 -30.19
C ARG A 268 -9.36 -7.21 -29.92
N PRO A 269 -10.44 -6.94 -30.68
CA PRO A 269 -11.24 -5.72 -30.52
C PRO A 269 -11.94 -5.65 -29.15
N ASP A 270 -12.20 -6.78 -28.52
CA ASP A 270 -12.70 -6.89 -27.15
C ASP A 270 -11.71 -6.28 -26.14
N LEU A 271 -10.42 -6.59 -26.27
CA LEU A 271 -9.37 -6.03 -25.42
C LEU A 271 -9.11 -4.55 -25.71
N ALA A 272 -9.26 -4.13 -26.96
CA ALA A 272 -9.18 -2.71 -27.33
C ALA A 272 -10.30 -1.89 -26.67
N ALA A 273 -11.53 -2.40 -26.65
CA ALA A 273 -12.64 -1.75 -25.96
C ALA A 273 -12.42 -1.63 -24.43
N LEU A 274 -11.79 -2.63 -23.81
CA LEU A 274 -11.36 -2.55 -22.42
C LEU A 274 -10.26 -1.49 -22.25
N ALA A 275 -9.27 -1.43 -23.13
CA ALA A 275 -8.22 -0.42 -23.08
C ALA A 275 -8.80 1.01 -23.15
N ASP A 276 -9.75 1.25 -24.06
CA ASP A 276 -10.48 2.52 -24.20
C ASP A 276 -11.23 2.86 -22.90
N ARG A 277 -11.87 1.86 -22.28
CA ARG A 277 -12.55 2.03 -20.99
C ARG A 277 -11.60 2.51 -19.88
N LEU A 278 -10.37 1.98 -19.86
CA LEU A 278 -9.37 2.37 -18.87
C LEU A 278 -8.81 3.79 -19.10
N GLU A 279 -9.04 4.39 -20.27
CA GLU A 279 -8.64 5.76 -20.57
C GLU A 279 -9.58 6.83 -20.00
N LEU A 280 -10.76 6.45 -19.50
CA LEU A 280 -11.74 7.39 -18.97
C LEU A 280 -11.11 8.37 -17.96
N ASP A 281 -11.34 9.65 -18.19
CA ASP A 281 -10.80 10.72 -17.37
C ASP A 281 -11.71 10.96 -16.17
N TYR A 282 -11.12 10.90 -14.98
CA TYR A 282 -11.79 11.22 -13.72
C TYR A 282 -10.77 11.80 -12.75
N THR A 283 -11.24 12.65 -11.83
CA THR A 283 -10.39 13.20 -10.77
C THR A 283 -10.82 12.68 -9.42
N ILE A 284 -9.83 12.37 -8.58
CA ILE A 284 -10.01 11.92 -7.21
C ILE A 284 -9.11 12.75 -6.29
N SER A 285 -9.64 13.20 -5.15
CA SER A 285 -8.83 13.88 -4.13
C SER A 285 -7.89 12.92 -3.42
N THR A 286 -6.81 13.44 -2.86
CA THR A 286 -6.03 12.70 -1.86
C THR A 286 -6.85 12.54 -0.59
N PRO A 287 -6.83 11.37 0.07
CA PRO A 287 -7.45 11.21 1.38
C PRO A 287 -6.88 12.22 2.37
N ALA A 288 -7.72 12.70 3.29
CA ALA A 288 -7.27 13.64 4.33
C ALA A 288 -6.19 13.02 5.23
N HIS A 289 -6.26 11.70 5.45
CA HIS A 289 -5.25 10.91 6.14
C HIS A 289 -5.06 9.56 5.46
N TRP A 290 -3.89 8.98 5.68
CA TRP A 290 -3.63 7.57 5.38
C TRP A 290 -3.74 6.75 6.67
N PRO A 291 -4.16 5.48 6.60
CA PRO A 291 -4.18 4.62 7.78
C PRO A 291 -2.79 4.56 8.43
N ALA A 292 -2.76 4.45 9.76
CA ALA A 292 -1.51 4.46 10.51
C ALA A 292 -0.83 3.07 10.44
N LEU A 293 0.49 3.03 10.19
CA LEU A 293 1.27 1.81 10.37
C LEU A 293 1.55 1.61 11.85
N CYS A 294 0.59 1.01 12.53
CA CYS A 294 0.63 0.72 13.94
C CYS A 294 1.51 -0.49 14.28
N ASP A 295 2.41 -0.32 15.27
CA ASP A 295 3.19 -1.39 15.92
C ASP A 295 2.39 -2.10 17.00
#